data_AF-A0A3Q3ABV0-F1
#
_entry.id   AF-A0A3Q3ABV0-F1
#
_cell.length_a   1.000
_cell.length_b   1.000
_cell.length_c   1.000
_cell.angle_alpha   90.00
_cell.angle_beta   90.00
_cell.angle_gamma   90.00
#
_symmetry.space_group_name_H-M   'P 1'
#
loop_
_entity.id
_entity.type
_entity.pdbx_description
1 polymer ?
#
loop_
_entity_poly.entity_id
_entity_poly.type
_entity_poly.pdbx_seq_one_letter_code
_entity_poly.pdbx_strand_id
1 'polypeptide(L)' 'MADDEVTPEQLAAIAAENEEPEPVNYRPPAQKTVKEIHELDKEDESLRKYKEALLGPGVSEAGNSH' A
#
# COMPACT_ATOMS: atom_id res chain seq x y z
N MET A 1 17.65 37.27 -10.28
CA MET A 1 17.19 35.88 -10.19
C MET A 1 17.42 35.31 -11.58
N ALA A 2 18.19 34.24 -11.72
CA ALA A 2 18.23 33.55 -13.01
C ALA A 2 16.83 32.98 -13.17
N ASP A 3 16.06 33.51 -14.11
CA ASP A 3 14.85 32.85 -14.58
C ASP A 3 15.33 31.55 -15.24
N ASP A 4 15.43 30.49 -14.43
CA ASP A 4 15.65 29.12 -14.89
C ASP A 4 14.37 28.68 -15.62
N GLU A 5 14.13 29.28 -16.79
CA GLU A 5 13.09 28.83 -17.70
C GLU A 5 13.55 27.49 -18.26
N VAL A 6 13.04 26.41 -17.67
CA VAL A 6 13.25 25.05 -18.14
C VAL A 6 12.83 25.00 -19.60
N THR A 7 13.75 24.65 -20.49
CA THR A 7 13.45 24.61 -21.92
C THR A 7 12.46 23.47 -22.20
N PRO A 8 11.64 23.56 -23.26
CA PRO A 8 10.72 22.49 -23.65
C PRO A 8 11.42 21.13 -23.82
N GLU A 9 12.69 21.14 -24.24
CA GLU A 9 13.51 19.93 -24.40
C GLU A 9 13.90 19.30 -23.05
N GLN A 10 14.26 20.13 -22.06
CA GLN A 10 14.54 19.65 -20.70
C GLN A 10 13.28 19.09 -20.05
N LEU A 11 12.13 19.71 -20.27
CA LEU A 11 10.84 19.21 -19.78
C LEU A 11 10.50 17.84 -20.40
N ALA A 12 10.75 17.66 -21.70
CA ALA A 12 10.54 16.38 -22.38
C ALA A 12 11.52 15.30 -21.89
N ALA A 13 12.79 15.64 -21.62
CA ALA A 13 13.77 14.71 -21.07
C ALA A 13 13.38 14.23 -19.66
N ILE A 14 12.90 15.13 -18.80
CA ILE A 14 12.40 14.79 -17.46
C ILE A 14 11.14 13.91 -17.56
N ALA A 15 10.24 14.20 -18.50
CA ALA A 15 9.04 13.39 -18.71
C ALA A 15 9.38 11.97 -19.19
N ALA A 16 10.33 11.83 -20.12
CA ALA A 16 10.78 10.54 -20.62
C ALA A 16 11.53 9.71 -19.55
N GLU A 17 12.25 10.36 -18.62
CA GLU A 17 12.89 9.69 -17.48
C GLU A 17 11.87 9.18 -16.44
N ASN A 18 10.73 9.87 -16.28
CA ASN A 18 9.65 9.50 -15.36
C ASN A 18 8.59 8.58 -16.00
N GLU A 19 8.70 8.29 -17.29
CA GLU A 19 7.85 7.30 -17.94
C GLU A 19 8.21 5.93 -17.35
N GLU A 20 7.36 5.42 -16.45
CA GLU A 20 7.64 4.18 -15.72
C GLU A 20 7.92 3.02 -16.71
N PRO A 21 9.11 2.39 -16.64
CA PRO A 21 9.44 1.30 -17.54
C PRO A 21 8.65 0.04 -17.16
N GLU A 22 7.92 -0.49 -18.13
CA GLU A 22 7.09 -1.70 -18.10
C GLU A 22 6.10 -1.83 -16.93
N PRO A 23 4.86 -2.30 -17.18
CA PRO A 23 3.90 -2.48 -16.11
C PRO A 23 4.47 -3.48 -15.09
N VAL A 24 4.71 -2.98 -13.87
CA VAL A 24 5.03 -3.83 -12.74
C VAL A 24 3.92 -4.88 -12.64
N ASN A 25 4.27 -6.16 -12.75
CA ASN A 25 3.34 -7.30 -12.78
C ASN A 25 2.69 -7.57 -11.39
N TYR A 26 2.36 -6.51 -10.66
CA TYR A 26 1.64 -6.56 -9.41
C TYR A 26 0.26 -7.15 -9.65
N ARG A 27 -0.04 -8.24 -8.95
CA ARG A 27 -1.36 -8.84 -8.91
C ARG A 27 -1.98 -8.49 -7.57
N PRO A 28 -3.01 -7.63 -7.52
CA PRO A 28 -3.66 -7.30 -6.26
C PRO A 28 -4.16 -8.59 -5.59
N PRO A 29 -3.97 -8.74 -4.27
CA PRO A 29 -4.46 -9.90 -3.56
C PRO A 29 -6.00 -9.91 -3.57
N ALA A 30 -6.58 -11.08 -3.27
CA ALA A 30 -8.01 -11.16 -3.03
C ALA A 30 -8.39 -10.21 -1.89
N GLN A 31 -9.42 -9.40 -2.10
CA GLN A 31 -9.94 -8.52 -1.08
C GLN A 31 -10.49 -9.37 0.07
N LYS A 32 -10.07 -9.03 1.30
CA LYS A 32 -10.55 -9.63 2.53
C LYS A 32 -10.84 -8.53 3.53
N THR A 33 -11.90 -8.67 4.29
CA THR A 33 -12.20 -7.79 5.41
C THR A 33 -11.27 -8.09 6.57
N VAL A 34 -11.11 -7.10 7.46
CA VAL A 34 -10.25 -7.25 8.64
C VAL A 34 -10.77 -8.35 9.58
N LYS A 35 -12.09 -8.52 9.67
CA LYS A 35 -12.73 -9.60 10.44
C LYS A 35 -12.34 -10.99 9.91
N GLU A 36 -12.45 -11.20 8.59
CA GLU A 36 -12.03 -12.46 7.96
C GLU A 36 -10.54 -12.75 8.21
N ILE A 37 -9.68 -11.72 8.14
CA ILE A 37 -8.25 -11.87 8.43
C ILE A 37 -8.03 -12.29 9.89
N HIS A 38 -8.83 -11.79 10.84
CA HIS A 38 -8.72 -12.13 12.26
C HIS A 38 -9.19 -13.56 12.56
N GLU A 39 -10.25 -14.02 11.90
CA GLU A 39 -10.82 -15.36 12.10
C GLU A 39 -9.97 -16.48 11.49
N LEU A 40 -9.19 -16.18 10.45
CA LEU A 40 -8.23 -17.12 9.88
C LEU A 40 -7.20 -17.51 10.96
N ASP A 41 -6.93 -18.80 11.11
CA ASP A 41 -5.86 -19.31 11.98
C ASP A 41 -5.93 -18.80 13.43
N LYS A 42 -7.14 -18.58 13.95
CA LYS A 42 -7.40 -18.04 15.31
C LYS A 42 -6.82 -18.88 16.46
N GLU A 43 -6.45 -20.12 16.19
CA GLU A 43 -5.85 -21.03 17.16
C GLU A 43 -4.30 -20.98 17.12
N ASP A 44 -3.71 -20.26 16.16
CA ASP A 44 -2.26 -20.09 16.05
C ASP A 44 -1.81 -18.83 16.81
N GLU A 45 -1.15 -19.02 17.95
CA GLU A 45 -0.65 -17.91 18.77
C GLU A 45 0.32 -16.98 18.05
N SER A 46 1.15 -17.52 17.15
CA SER A 46 2.16 -16.73 16.41
C SER A 46 1.46 -15.81 15.42
N LEU A 47 0.49 -16.34 14.68
CA LEU A 47 -0.30 -15.56 13.72
C LEU A 47 -1.21 -14.55 14.42
N ARG A 48 -1.76 -14.87 15.59
CA ARG A 48 -2.50 -13.89 16.39
C ARG A 48 -1.64 -12.71 16.80
N LYS A 49 -0.46 -12.97 17.38
CA LYS A 49 0.50 -11.91 17.78
C LYS A 49 0.96 -11.08 16.58
N TYR A 50 1.18 -11.73 15.43
CA TYR A 50 1.54 -11.04 14.19
C TYR A 50 0.42 -10.12 13.69
N LYS A 51 -0.82 -10.60 13.67
CA LYS A 51 -1.99 -9.81 13.30
C LYS A 51 -2.21 -8.64 14.27
N GLU A 52 -2.05 -8.87 15.57
CA GLU A 52 -2.15 -7.83 16.60
C GLU A 52 -1.05 -6.78 16.47
N ALA A 53 0.18 -7.17 16.12
CA ALA A 53 1.28 -6.23 15.89
C ALA A 53 1.06 -5.32 14.68
N LEU A 54 0.40 -5.81 13.63
CA LEU A 54 0.12 -5.04 12.42
C LEU A 54 -1.19 -4.23 12.48
N LEU A 55 -2.23 -4.81 13.08
CA LEU A 55 -3.59 -4.26 13.09
C LEU A 55 -3.92 -3.53 14.41
N GLY A 56 -3.14 -3.76 15.46
CA GLY A 56 -3.34 -3.20 16.80
C GLY A 56 -4.28 -4.05 17.69
N PRO A 57 -4.20 -3.89 19.02
CA PRO A 57 -4.92 -4.71 20.01
C PRO A 57 -6.44 -4.46 20.10
N GLY A 58 -7.06 -3.68 19.20
CA GLY A 58 -8.49 -3.33 19.24
C GLY A 58 -9.30 -3.73 18.00
N VAL A 59 -8.66 -4.38 17.03
CA VAL A 59 -9.28 -4.65 15.72
C VAL A 59 -10.30 -5.79 15.75
N SER A 60 -10.33 -6.60 16.80
CA SER A 60 -11.38 -7.61 16.98
C SER A 60 -12.78 -7.01 17.08
N GLU A 61 -12.93 -5.74 17.48
CA GLU A 61 -14.24 -5.11 17.75
C GLU A 61 -14.48 -3.78 16.98
N ALA A 62 -13.44 -3.08 16.51
CA ALA A 62 -13.57 -1.70 16.02
C ALA A 62 -13.71 -1.54 14.49
N GLY A 63 -14.48 -2.41 13.84
CA GLY A 63 -14.69 -2.37 12.39
C GLY A 63 -16.13 -2.05 11.98
N ASN A 64 -16.65 -0.85 12.32
CA ASN A 64 -17.72 -0.15 11.57
C ASN A 64 -18.09 1.24 12.16
N SER A 65 -17.14 2.19 12.22
CA SER A 65 -17.49 3.60 12.52
C SER A 65 -16.74 4.59 11.63
N HIS A 66 -17.05 4.59 10.33
CA HIS A 66 -17.04 5.81 9.52
C HIS A 66 -17.93 5.63 8.30
#